data_AF-A0A954RBW5-F1
#
_entry.id   AF-A0A954RBW5-F1
#
_cell.length_a   1.000
_cell.length_b   1.000
_cell.length_c   1.000
_cell.angle_alpha   90.00
_cell.angle_beta   90.00
_cell.angle_gamma   90.00
#
_symmetry.space_group_name_H-M   'P 1'
#
loop_
_entity.id
_entity.type
_entity.pdbx_description
1 polymer ?
#
loop_
_entity_poly.entity_id
_entity_poly.type
_entity_poly.pdbx_seq_one_letter_code
_entity_poly.pdbx_strand_id
1 'polypeptide(L)' 'YDYLGNKTKKQYAWGFGSYHPGGAQFVLCDGSVTFVAETVDFDNVFRWMNRIADRQVIAN' A
#
# COMPACT_ATOMS: atom_id res chain seq x y z
N TYR A 1 -7.02 -3.96 -6.66
CA TYR A 1 -8.49 -3.88 -6.82
C TYR A 1 -8.87 -2.40 -6.82
N ASP A 2 -9.58 -1.94 -7.86
CA ASP A 2 -9.96 -0.52 -8.06
C ASP A 2 -11.40 -0.33 -7.60
N TYR A 3 -11.59 0.26 -6.41
CA TYR A 3 -12.92 0.54 -5.89
C TYR A 3 -13.38 1.99 -6.16
N LEU A 4 -12.53 2.87 -6.71
CA LEU A 4 -12.86 4.30 -6.90
C LEU A 4 -12.20 4.90 -8.16
N GLY A 5 -12.58 4.40 -9.33
CA GLY A 5 -12.57 5.20 -10.56
C GLY A 5 -11.23 5.42 -11.26
N ASN A 6 -10.20 4.57 -11.05
CA ASN A 6 -9.01 4.63 -11.90
C ASN A 6 -9.25 3.89 -13.24
N LYS A 7 -9.93 4.58 -14.18
CA LYS A 7 -10.23 4.08 -15.54
C LYS A 7 -9.02 3.56 -16.32
N THR A 8 -7.79 3.91 -15.92
CA THR A 8 -6.57 3.52 -16.64
C THR A 8 -5.92 2.24 -16.10
N LYS A 9 -6.33 1.72 -14.93
CA LYS A 9 -5.75 0.52 -14.28
C LYS A 9 -4.22 0.56 -14.10
N LYS A 10 -3.62 1.76 -14.02
CA LYS A 10 -2.16 1.94 -13.92
C LYS A 10 -1.71 1.98 -12.46
N GLN A 11 -1.66 0.82 -11.79
CA GLN A 11 -1.20 0.74 -10.40
C GLN A 11 0.21 1.35 -10.25
N TYR A 12 1.13 1.03 -11.16
CA TYR A 12 2.51 1.54 -11.13
C TYR A 12 2.64 3.07 -11.16
N ALA A 13 1.62 3.80 -11.64
CA ALA A 13 1.67 5.25 -11.76
C ALA A 13 1.03 5.97 -10.56
N TRP A 14 0.20 5.28 -9.77
CA TRP A 14 -0.65 5.89 -8.74
C TRP A 14 -0.65 5.13 -7.42
N GLY A 15 0.22 4.13 -7.27
CA GLY A 15 0.34 3.32 -6.06
C GLY A 15 1.59 2.45 -6.08
N PHE A 16 1.97 1.96 -4.90
CA PHE A 16 2.96 0.89 -4.80
C PHE A 16 2.27 -0.48 -4.75
N GLY A 17 3.04 -1.54 -4.97
CA GLY A 17 2.57 -2.91 -4.87
C GLY A 17 3.70 -3.91 -5.06
N SER A 18 3.55 -5.08 -4.45
CA SER A 18 4.42 -6.24 -4.64
C SER A 18 3.55 -7.49 -4.71
N TYR A 19 3.81 -8.36 -5.69
CA TYR A 19 3.15 -9.66 -5.84
C TYR A 19 4.11 -10.83 -5.52
N HIS A 20 5.25 -10.55 -4.90
CA HIS A 20 6.15 -11.61 -4.46
C HIS A 20 5.50 -12.46 -3.36
N PRO A 21 5.58 -13.80 -3.47
CA PRO A 21 5.16 -14.69 -2.39
C PRO A 21 5.89 -14.35 -1.08
N GLY A 22 5.14 -14.33 0.01
CA GLY A 22 5.65 -14.05 1.37
C GLY A 22 5.65 -12.57 1.76
N GLY A 23 5.79 -11.63 0.81
CA GLY A 23 5.77 -10.19 1.08
C GLY A 23 6.95 -9.42 0.48
N ALA A 24 7.20 -8.21 0.98
CA ALA A 24 8.33 -7.38 0.55
C ALA A 24 8.77 -6.38 1.62
N GLN A 25 10.01 -5.88 1.49
CA GLN A 25 10.54 -4.80 2.31
C GLN A 25 10.09 -3.43 1.76
N PHE A 26 9.58 -2.56 2.63
CA PHE A 26 9.18 -1.20 2.30
C PHE A 26 9.95 -0.19 3.16
N VAL A 27 10.43 0.88 2.53
CA VAL A 27 11.03 2.03 3.23
C VAL A 27 9.94 3.04 3.59
N LEU A 28 9.97 3.52 4.82
CA LEU A 28 9.07 4.54 5.34
C LEU A 28 9.68 5.94 5.20
N CYS A 29 8.87 6.98 5.39
CA CYS A 29 9.30 8.38 5.22
C CYS A 29 10.43 8.81 6.18
N ASP A 30 10.59 8.11 7.31
CA ASP A 30 11.67 8.34 8.28
C ASP A 30 12.97 7.59 7.93
N GLY A 31 12.99 6.87 6.80
CA GLY A 31 14.13 6.08 6.33
C GLY A 31 14.24 4.69 6.96
N SER A 32 13.35 4.32 7.89
CA SER A 32 13.28 2.96 8.41
C SER A 32 12.75 1.98 7.35
N VAL A 33 13.17 0.72 7.43
CA VAL A 33 12.71 -0.35 6.54
C VAL A 33 11.92 -1.36 7.35
N THR A 34 10.71 -1.69 6.88
CA THR A 34 9.82 -2.65 7.52
C THR A 34 9.40 -3.72 6.52
N PHE A 35 9.35 -4.97 6.98
CA PHE A 35 8.82 -6.06 6.19
C PHE A 35 7.29 -6.06 6.24
N VAL A 36 6.67 -6.08 5.06
CA VAL A 36 5.23 -6.21 4.90
C VAL A 36 4.94 -7.60 4.35
N ALA A 37 4.34 -8.44 5.17
CA ALA A 37 3.97 -9.81 4.81
C ALA A 37 2.83 -9.83 3.77
N GLU A 38 2.74 -10.91 2.99
CA GLU A 38 1.62 -11.10 2.03
C GLU A 38 0.24 -11.14 2.71
N THR A 39 0.19 -11.44 4.01
CA THR A 39 -1.02 -11.52 4.82
C THR A 39 -1.49 -10.16 5.36
N VAL A 40 -0.81 -9.06 5.02
CA VAL A 40 -1.22 -7.71 5.43
C VAL A 40 -2.64 -7.40 4.95
N ASP A 41 -3.42 -6.68 5.76
CA ASP A 41 -4.73 -6.20 5.33
C ASP A 41 -4.54 -5.20 4.17
N PHE A 42 -4.94 -5.63 2.98
CA PHE A 42 -4.77 -4.84 1.78
C PHE A 42 -5.63 -3.57 1.80
N ASP A 43 -6.87 -3.67 2.26
CA ASP A 43 -7.87 -2.63 2.13
C ASP A 43 -7.78 -1.58 3.23
N ASN A 44 -7.42 -1.99 4.45
CA ASN A 44 -7.40 -1.12 5.62
C ASN A 44 -6.00 -0.73 6.09
N VAL A 45 -4.94 -1.33 5.55
CA VAL A 45 -3.55 -0.97 5.90
C VAL A 45 -2.76 -0.64 4.65
N PHE A 46 -2.50 -1.63 3.79
CA PHE A 46 -1.54 -1.49 2.69
C PHE A 46 -1.91 -0.40 1.69
N ARG A 47 -3.20 -0.31 1.31
CA ARG A 47 -3.68 0.73 0.40
C ARG A 47 -3.54 2.14 0.97
N TRP A 48 -3.84 2.32 2.26
CA TRP A 48 -3.87 3.66 2.88
C TRP A 48 -2.47 4.21 3.12
N MET A 49 -1.47 3.36 3.30
CA MET A 49 -0.06 3.78 3.41
C MET A 49 0.44 4.58 2.18
N ASN A 50 -0.16 4.41 0.99
CA ASN A 50 0.21 5.16 -0.22
C ASN A 50 -0.61 6.45 -0.41
N ARG A 51 -1.74 6.61 0.28
CA ARG A 51 -2.73 7.64 -0.05
C ARG A 51 -2.41 8.95 0.65
N ILE A 52 -2.15 9.99 -0.14
CA ILE A 52 -1.88 11.34 0.35
C ILE A 52 -3.21 12.01 0.75
N ALA A 53 -3.26 12.60 1.95
CA ALA A 53 -4.38 13.41 2.46
C ALA A 53 -5.75 12.67 2.58
N ASP A 54 -5.74 11.34 2.71
CA ASP A 54 -6.94 10.50 2.80
C ASP A 54 -7.63 10.54 4.18
N ARG A 55 -6.98 11.13 5.18
CA ARG A 55 -7.47 11.31 6.57
C ARG A 55 -7.79 10.01 7.32
N GLN A 56 -7.41 8.86 6.80
CA GLN A 56 -7.50 7.58 7.49
C GLN A 56 -6.32 7.42 8.46
N VAL A 57 -6.63 6.96 9.69
CA VAL A 57 -5.63 6.53 10.66
C VAL A 57 -5.45 5.03 10.49
N ILE A 58 -4.22 4.59 10.25
CA ILE A 58 -3.87 3.18 10.20
C ILE A 58 -3.72 2.72 11.65
N ALA A 59 -4.69 1.93 12.14
CA ALA A 59 -4.65 1.36 13.48
C ALA A 59 -3.63 0.21 13.57
N ASN A 60 -3.12 -0.04 14.77
CA ASN A 60 -2.13 -1.08 15.09
C ASN A 60 -2.84 -2.38 15.48
#